data_AF-A0A6G2VQQ1-F1
#
_entry.id   AF-A0A6G2VQQ1-F1
#
_cell.length_a   1.000
_cell.length_b   1.000
_cell.length_c   1.000
_cell.angle_alpha   90.00
_cell.angle_beta   90.00
_cell.angle_gamma   90.00
#
_symmetry.space_group_name_H-M   'P 1'
#
loop_
_entity.id
_entity.type
_entity.pdbx_description
1 polymer ?
#
loop_
_entity_poly.entity_id
_entity_poly.type
_entity_poly.pdbx_seq_one_letter_code
_entity_poly.pdbx_strand_id
1 'polypeptide(L)'
;MSDQMQPTFVLVHGAFANSFSFAPLQAELGLAGHRSVAVDLPGHGFAATYPRAYQMPQDPEGLATAPGVIKGVTLADNAAHLIGVL
;
A
#
# COMPACT_ATOMS: atom_id res chain seq x y z
N MET A 1 -16.32 -32.17 -13.80
CA MET A 1 -15.27 -31.48 -13.04
C MET A 1 -15.84 -30.13 -12.68
N SER A 2 -16.23 -29.92 -11.43
CA SER A 2 -16.72 -28.62 -10.97
C SER A 2 -15.60 -27.59 -11.11
N ASP A 3 -15.85 -26.54 -11.87
CA ASP A 3 -14.99 -25.37 -12.00
C ASP A 3 -14.92 -24.67 -10.63
N GLN A 4 -14.00 -25.11 -9.77
CA GLN A 4 -13.79 -24.45 -8.48
C GLN A 4 -13.10 -23.12 -8.76
N MET A 5 -13.79 -22.02 -8.47
CA MET A 5 -13.20 -20.70 -8.54
C MET A 5 -11.93 -20.65 -7.67
N GLN A 6 -10.79 -20.48 -8.31
CA GLN A 6 -9.51 -20.27 -7.63
C GLN A 6 -9.58 -18.94 -6.85
N PRO A 7 -9.32 -18.94 -5.53
CA PRO A 7 -9.33 -17.71 -4.75
C PRO A 7 -8.22 -16.76 -5.21
N THR A 8 -8.46 -15.46 -5.06
CA THR A 8 -7.41 -14.45 -5.23
C THR A 8 -6.89 -14.04 -3.86
N PHE A 9 -5.58 -14.09 -3.67
CA PHE A 9 -4.92 -13.63 -2.46
C PHE A 9 -4.77 -12.11 -2.50
N VAL A 10 -5.42 -11.40 -1.58
CA VAL A 10 -5.25 -9.97 -1.39
C VAL A 10 -4.20 -9.74 -0.32
N LEU A 11 -3.11 -9.06 -0.68
CA LEU A 11 -1.98 -8.80 0.20
C LEU A 11 -2.01 -7.34 0.64
N VAL A 12 -2.25 -7.15 1.95
CA VAL A 12 -2.39 -5.84 2.58
C VAL A 12 -1.17 -5.60 3.46
N HIS A 13 -0.46 -4.49 3.22
CA HIS A 13 0.76 -4.19 3.96
C HIS A 13 0.46 -3.63 5.37
N GLY A 14 1.46 -3.70 6.25
CA GLY A 14 1.43 -3.08 7.58
C GLY A 14 1.87 -1.61 7.58
N ALA A 15 2.02 -1.03 8.76
CA ALA A 15 2.52 0.34 8.91
C ALA A 15 3.93 0.52 8.33
N PHE A 16 4.21 1.70 7.77
CA PHE A 16 5.51 2.08 7.21
C PHE A 16 6.02 1.19 6.06
N ALA A 17 5.10 0.53 5.35
CA ALA A 17 5.38 -0.36 4.23
C ALA A 17 4.57 0.03 3.00
N ASN A 18 4.69 -0.75 1.93
CA ASN A 18 3.91 -0.64 0.71
C ASN A 18 3.78 -2.03 0.06
N SER A 19 3.06 -2.10 -1.05
CA SER A 19 2.78 -3.30 -1.82
C SER A 19 4.04 -4.00 -2.35
N PHE A 20 5.13 -3.26 -2.60
CA PHE A 20 6.37 -3.83 -3.15
C PHE A 20 7.03 -4.84 -2.22
N SER A 21 6.80 -4.76 -0.91
CA SER A 21 7.29 -5.73 0.07
C SER A 21 6.78 -7.16 -0.21
N PHE A 22 5.69 -7.31 -0.96
CA PHE A 22 5.12 -8.60 -1.32
C PHE A 22 5.65 -9.17 -2.63
N ALA A 23 6.52 -8.48 -3.36
CA ALA A 23 6.99 -8.96 -4.67
C ALA A 23 7.56 -10.40 -4.64
N PRO A 24 8.38 -10.80 -3.65
CA PRO A 24 8.82 -12.20 -3.55
C PRO A 24 7.67 -13.17 -3.29
N LEU A 25 6.72 -12.81 -2.42
CA LEU A 25 5.55 -13.66 -2.12
C LEU A 25 4.63 -13.80 -3.34
N GLN A 26 4.41 -12.74 -4.09
CA GLN A 26 3.60 -12.79 -5.31
C GLN A 26 4.24 -13.67 -6.39
N ALA A 27 5.57 -13.69 -6.49
CA ALA A 27 6.28 -14.59 -7.39
C ALA A 27 6.05 -16.07 -7.01
N GLU A 28 6.19 -16.41 -5.73
CA GLU A 28 5.93 -17.78 -5.24
C GLU A 28 4.47 -18.20 -5.43
N LEU A 29 3.52 -17.30 -5.14
CA LEU A 29 2.10 -17.55 -5.40
C LEU A 29 1.83 -17.79 -6.89
N GLY A 30 2.46 -17.01 -7.77
CA GLY A 30 2.37 -17.19 -9.22
C GLY A 30 2.92 -18.53 -9.68
N LEU A 31 4.08 -18.96 -9.17
CA LEU A 31 4.66 -20.28 -9.43
C LEU A 31 3.77 -21.42 -8.94
N ALA A 32 3.07 -21.22 -7.82
CA ALA A 32 2.08 -22.16 -7.29
C ALA A 32 0.73 -22.13 -8.04
N GLY A 33 0.56 -21.26 -9.04
CA GLY A 33 -0.68 -21.13 -9.83
C GLY A 33 -1.77 -20.30 -9.15
N HIS A 34 -1.45 -19.56 -8.09
CA HIS A 34 -2.38 -18.71 -7.37
C HIS A 34 -2.41 -17.28 -7.92
N ARG A 35 -3.62 -16.72 -8.01
CA ARG A 35 -3.81 -15.30 -8.31
C ARG A 35 -3.54 -14.48 -7.06
N SER A 36 -2.80 -13.38 -7.19
CA SER A 36 -2.57 -12.45 -6.09
C SER A 36 -2.63 -11.00 -6.54
N VAL A 37 -3.02 -10.12 -5.63
CA VAL A 37 -2.96 -8.67 -5.78
C VAL A 37 -2.39 -8.06 -4.51
N ALA A 38 -1.36 -7.24 -4.64
CA ALA A 38 -0.82 -6.43 -3.55
C ALA A 38 -1.34 -5.00 -3.70
N VAL A 39 -1.91 -4.46 -2.62
CA VAL A 39 -2.59 -3.15 -2.65
C VAL A 39 -1.88 -2.16 -1.73
N ASP A 40 -1.62 -0.96 -2.25
CA ASP A 40 -1.13 0.15 -1.44
C ASP A 40 -2.30 0.82 -0.71
N LEU A 41 -2.20 0.95 0.61
CA LEU A 41 -3.16 1.73 1.39
C LEU A 41 -3.01 3.24 1.08
N PRO A 42 -4.07 4.05 1.26
CA PRO A 42 -4.00 5.49 1.05
C PRO A 42 -2.75 6.14 1.67
N GLY A 43 -2.05 6.95 0.88
CA GLY A 43 -0.80 7.62 1.25
C GLY A 43 0.46 6.74 1.29
N HIS A 44 0.38 5.49 0.81
CA HIS A 44 1.53 4.58 0.67
C HIS A 44 1.81 4.24 -0.80
N GLY A 45 2.93 3.55 -1.05
CA GLY A 45 3.38 3.21 -2.40
C GLY A 45 3.54 4.44 -3.27
N PHE A 46 2.91 4.45 -4.44
CA PHE A 46 2.98 5.59 -5.37
C PHE A 46 2.28 6.85 -4.87
N ALA A 47 1.39 6.75 -3.88
CA ALA A 47 0.75 7.89 -3.23
C ALA A 47 1.56 8.45 -2.04
N ALA A 48 2.69 7.82 -1.69
CA ALA A 48 3.57 8.34 -0.66
C ALA A 48 4.22 9.65 -1.13
N THR A 49 4.29 10.64 -0.24
CA THR A 49 4.88 11.95 -0.54
C THR A 49 6.06 12.23 0.38
N TYR A 50 7.09 12.85 -0.18
CA TYR A 50 8.14 13.51 0.58
C TYR A 50 7.93 15.03 0.47
N PRO A 51 7.59 15.74 1.56
CA PRO A 51 7.39 17.18 1.51
C PRO A 51 8.69 17.87 1.08
N ARG A 52 8.58 19.05 0.45
CA ARG A 52 9.76 19.82 0.01
C ARG A 52 10.76 20.05 1.15
N ALA A 53 10.27 20.25 2.38
CA ALA A 53 11.10 20.43 3.56
C ALA A 53 12.00 19.22 3.91
N TYR A 54 11.65 18.02 3.42
CA TYR A 54 12.46 16.80 3.57
C TYR A 54 13.59 16.68 2.53
N GLN A 55 13.52 17.44 1.44
CA GLN A 55 14.53 17.44 0.37
C GLN A 55 15.81 18.17 0.81
N MET A 56 16.88 18.10 0.02
CA MET A 56 18.16 18.75 0.34
C MET A 56 18.30 20.15 -0.30
N PRO A 57 18.81 21.15 0.44
CA PRO A 57 19.08 21.14 1.88
C PRO A 57 17.77 21.07 2.69
N GLN A 58 17.78 20.30 3.78
CA GLN A 58 16.59 20.11 4.62
C GLN A 58 16.18 21.41 5.31
N ASP A 59 14.86 21.61 5.43
CA ASP A 59 14.22 22.70 6.17
C ASP A 59 13.58 22.13 7.45
N PRO A 60 14.25 22.22 8.61
CA PRO A 60 13.74 21.63 9.86
C PRO A 60 12.45 22.28 10.36
N GLU A 61 12.28 23.59 10.18
CA GLU A 61 11.08 24.31 10.63
C GLU A 61 9.86 23.92 9.79
N GLY A 62 10.05 23.84 8.47
CA GLY A 62 9.03 23.34 7.56
C GLY A 62 8.68 21.88 7.83
N LEU A 63 9.67 21.03 8.10
CA LEU A 63 9.45 19.60 8.37
C LEU A 63 8.70 19.37 9.68
N ALA A 64 8.93 20.20 10.70
CA ALA A 64 8.24 20.09 12.00
C ALA A 64 6.74 20.37 11.94
N THR A 65 6.27 21.07 10.90
CA THR A 65 4.87 21.54 10.79
C THR A 65 4.12 21.02 9.57
N ALA A 66 4.84 20.54 8.55
CA ALA A 66 4.23 20.00 7.35
C ALA A 66 3.34 18.79 7.67
N PRO A 67 2.06 18.80 7.24
CA PRO A 67 1.19 17.64 7.44
C PRO A 67 1.70 16.47 6.59
N GLY A 68 1.70 15.27 7.17
CA GLY A 68 1.88 14.05 6.39
C GLY A 68 0.70 13.82 5.44
N VAL A 69 0.94 13.17 4.30
CA VAL A 69 -0.12 12.85 3.31
C VAL A 69 -1.23 11.97 3.88
N ILE A 70 -0.93 11.20 4.93
CA ILE A 70 -1.91 10.37 5.64
C ILE A 70 -2.69 11.16 6.72
N LYS A 71 -2.48 12.47 6.88
CA LYS A 71 -3.22 13.27 7.85
C LYS A 71 -4.72 13.21 7.53
N GLY A 72 -5.50 12.66 8.45
CA GLY A 72 -6.95 12.51 8.31
C GLY A 72 -7.39 11.22 7.63
N VAL A 73 -6.46 10.38 7.16
CA VAL A 73 -6.80 9.03 6.69
C VAL A 73 -7.18 8.16 7.88
N THR A 74 -8.35 7.54 7.80
CA THR A 74 -8.91 6.67 8.84
C THR A 74 -8.81 5.19 8.45
N LEU A 75 -9.07 4.30 9.42
CA LEU A 75 -9.19 2.87 9.13
C LEU A 75 -10.37 2.55 8.20
N ALA A 76 -11.45 3.34 8.27
CA ALA A 76 -12.60 3.19 7.38
C ALA A 76 -12.22 3.53 5.93
N ASP A 77 -11.37 4.54 5.71
CA ASP A 77 -10.85 4.88 4.38
C ASP A 77 -10.00 3.75 3.82
N ASN A 78 -9.17 3.11 4.65
CA ASN A 78 -8.40 1.94 4.24
C ASN A 78 -9.31 0.77 3.83
N ALA A 79 -10.37 0.49 4.61
CA ALA A 79 -11.32 -0.57 4.29
C ALA A 79 -12.09 -0.26 3.00
N ALA A 80 -12.58 0.97 2.84
CA ALA A 80 -13.28 1.41 1.64
C ALA A 80 -12.38 1.32 0.40
N HIS A 81 -11.11 1.69 0.53
CA HIS A 81 -10.13 1.55 -0.54
C HIS A 81 -9.95 0.09 -0.96
N LEU A 82 -9.76 -0.83 -0.02
CA LEU A 82 -9.60 -2.26 -0.32
C LEU A 82 -10.85 -2.87 -0.96
N ILE A 83 -12.05 -2.50 -0.49
CA ILE A 83 -13.31 -2.96 -1.07
C ILE A 83 -13.44 -2.48 -2.52
N GLY A 84 -13.01 -1.25 -2.84
CA GLY A 84 -13.07 -0.72 -4.21
C GLY A 84 -12.09 -1.38 -5.20
N VAL A 85 -11.12 -2.15 -4.71
CA VAL A 85 -10.17 -2.91 -5.54
C VAL A 85 -10.69 -4.33 -5.87
N LEU A 86 -11.65 -4.85 -5.09
CA LEU A 86 -12.22 -6.20 -5.21
C LEU A 86 -13.46 -6.24 -6.12
#